data_AF-A0AAW5MUG2-F1
#
_entry.id   AF-A0AAW5MUG2-F1
#
_cell.length_a   1.000
_cell.length_b   1.000
_cell.length_c   1.000
_cell.angle_alpha   90.00
_cell.angle_beta   90.00
_cell.angle_gamma   90.00
#
_symmetry.space_group_name_H-M   'P 1'
#
loop_
_entity.id
_entity.type
_entity.pdbx_description
1 polymer ?
#
loop_
_entity_poly.entity_id
_entity_poly.type
_entity_poly.pdbx_seq_one_letter_code
_entity_poly.pdbx_strand_id
1 'polypeptide(L)' 'HHSHYGRMCPIETPEGPNIGLINSLATYAKVNEYGFVETPYRTVDKEQGRVTDEIHYITADEEDRCLIARANEALDENGY' A
#
# COMPACT_ATOMS: atom_id res chain seq x y z
N HIS A 1 -10.12 -1.13 -8.83
CA HIS A 1 -10.61 -0.28 -7.72
C HIS A 1 -9.41 0.45 -7.10
N HIS A 2 -9.56 1.65 -6.51
CA HIS A 2 -8.40 2.39 -5.96
C HIS A 2 -7.70 1.61 -4.83
N SER A 3 -8.48 0.94 -3.99
CA SER A 3 -7.97 0.09 -2.89
C SER A 3 -7.10 -1.10 -3.34
N HIS A 4 -7.04 -1.43 -4.63
CA HIS A 4 -6.15 -2.47 -5.14
C HIS A 4 -4.67 -2.06 -5.05
N TYR A 5 -4.39 -0.75 -4.98
CA TYR A 5 -3.03 -0.24 -4.93
C TYR A 5 -2.27 -0.83 -3.73
N GLY A 6 -1.13 -1.46 -4.00
CA GLY A 6 -0.31 -2.15 -2.99
C GLY A 6 -0.85 -3.49 -2.50
N ARG A 7 -2.07 -3.90 -2.87
CA ARG A 7 -2.72 -5.14 -2.42
C ARG A 7 -2.83 -6.20 -3.52
N MET A 8 -3.26 -5.79 -4.71
CA MET A 8 -3.40 -6.65 -5.88
C MET A 8 -2.54 -6.14 -7.02
N CYS A 9 -1.88 -7.05 -7.75
CA CYS A 9 -1.13 -6.70 -8.94
C CYS A 9 -2.11 -6.30 -10.07
N PRO A 10 -2.02 -5.07 -10.62
CA PRO A 10 -2.94 -4.64 -11.68
C PRO A 10 -2.56 -5.18 -13.07
N ILE A 11 -1.36 -5.75 -13.22
CA ILE A 11 -0.82 -6.22 -14.50
C ILE A 11 -1.01 -7.72 -14.66
N GLU A 12 -0.83 -8.48 -13.57
CA GLU A 12 -0.85 -9.93 -13.60
C GLU A 12 -2.28 -10.46 -13.47
N THR A 13 -3.00 -10.42 -14.59
CA THR A 13 -4.32 -11.04 -14.76
C THR A 13 -4.33 -11.85 -16.07
N PRO A 14 -4.93 -13.04 -16.10
CA PRO A 14 -4.97 -13.84 -17.32
C PRO A 14 -5.83 -13.16 -18.38
N GLU A 15 -5.36 -13.18 -19.62
CA GLU A 15 -6.12 -12.69 -20.76
C GLU A 15 -7.31 -13.61 -21.09
N GLY A 16 -8.33 -13.06 -21.77
CA GLY A 16 -9.52 -13.80 -22.21
C GLY A 16 -10.70 -13.70 -21.25
N PRO A 17 -11.59 -14.72 -21.18
CA PRO A 17 -12.85 -14.64 -20.42
C PRO A 17 -12.67 -14.41 -18.91
N ASN A 18 -11.49 -14.71 -18.37
CA ASN A 18 -11.18 -14.61 -16.95
C ASN A 18 -10.46 -13.31 -16.58
N ILE A 19 -10.31 -12.36 -17.52
CA ILE A 19 -9.65 -11.08 -17.27
C ILE A 19 -10.32 -10.33 -16.13
N GLY A 20 -9.54 -9.97 -15.11
CA GLY A 20 -10.00 -9.29 -13.90
C GLY A 20 -10.68 -10.18 -12.85
N LEU A 21 -11.00 -11.44 -13.16
CA LEU A 21 -11.55 -12.40 -12.19
C LEU A 21 -10.46 -13.09 -11.38
N ILE A 22 -9.34 -13.40 -12.03
CA ILE A 22 -8.15 -13.96 -11.39
C ILE A 22 -7.11 -12.85 -11.31
N ASN A 23 -6.65 -12.58 -10.09
CA ASN A 23 -5.65 -11.56 -9.80
C ASN A 23 -4.60 -12.13 -8.85
N SER A 24 -3.38 -11.64 -8.95
CA SER A 24 -2.27 -12.00 -8.05
C SER A 24 -2.10 -10.95 -6.94
N LEU A 25 -1.59 -11.38 -5.78
CA LEU A 25 -1.22 -10.48 -4.68
C LEU A 25 -0.04 -9.59 -5.08
N ALA A 26 0.01 -8.38 -4.54
CA ALA A 26 1.17 -7.50 -4.71
C ALA A 26 2.36 -7.95 -3.85
N THR A 27 3.57 -7.51 -4.22
CA THR A 27 4.85 -8.00 -3.66
C THR A 27 4.95 -7.96 -2.14
N TYR A 28 4.41 -6.93 -1.51
CA TYR A 28 4.47 -6.73 -0.06
C TYR A 28 3.12 -6.89 0.64
N ALA A 29 2.09 -7.30 -0.09
CA ALA A 29 0.76 -7.51 0.47
C ALA A 29 0.77 -8.68 1.46
N LYS A 30 0.06 -8.52 2.59
CA LYS A 30 -0.14 -9.58 3.58
C LYS A 30 -1.62 -9.76 3.87
N VAL A 31 -2.01 -10.97 4.28
CA VAL A 31 -3.38 -11.25 4.73
C VAL A 31 -3.36 -11.31 6.25
N ASN A 32 -4.19 -10.51 6.92
CA ASN A 32 -4.31 -10.53 8.37
C ASN A 32 -5.19 -11.68 8.87
N GLU A 33 -5.30 -11.87 10.19
CA GLU A 33 -6.07 -12.96 10.81
C GLU A 33 -7.57 -12.92 10.47
N TYR A 34 -8.07 -11.75 10.08
CA TYR A 34 -9.47 -11.54 9.68
C TYR A 34 -9.70 -11.74 8.17
N GLY A 35 -8.65 -12.03 7.40
CA GLY A 35 -8.71 -12.26 5.97
C GLY A 35 -8.63 -10.99 5.10
N PHE A 36 -8.36 -9.83 5.70
CA PHE A 36 -8.16 -8.59 4.94
C PHE A 36 -6.72 -8.48 4.41
N VAL A 37 -6.59 -7.88 3.22
CA VAL A 37 -5.28 -7.62 2.62
C VAL A 37 -4.75 -6.27 3.10
N GLU A 38 -3.54 -6.30 3.64
CA GLU A 38 -2.83 -5.16 4.19
C GLU A 38 -1.59 -4.85 3.35
N THR A 39 -1.26 -3.56 3.29
CA THR A 39 -0.09 -3.03 2.58
C THR A 39 0.79 -2.27 3.57
N PRO A 40 2.12 -2.40 3.50
CA PRO A 40 3.03 -1.63 4.35
C PRO A 40 3.17 -0.19 3.87
N TYR A 41 3.18 0.75 4.81
CA TYR A 41 3.50 2.17 4.61
C TYR A 41 4.51 2.63 5.66
N ARG A 42 5.24 3.71 5.32
CA ARG A 42 6.10 4.43 6.27
C ARG A 42 5.28 5.48 7.00
N THR A 43 5.45 5.56 8.30
CA THR A 43 4.79 6.59 9.11
C THR A 43 5.48 7.94 8.92
N VAL A 44 4.70 9.01 8.92
CA VAL A 44 5.22 10.39 8.94
C VAL A 44 4.97 10.97 10.32
N ASP A 45 6.04 11.41 10.98
CA ASP A 45 5.95 12.20 12.20
C ASP A 45 5.35 13.56 11.84
N LYS A 46 4.13 13.83 12.31
CA LYS A 46 3.41 15.06 11.99
C LYS A 46 3.93 16.28 12.74
N GLU A 47 4.57 16.09 13.90
CA GLU A 47 5.13 17.19 14.68
C GLU A 47 6.45 17.67 14.07
N GLN A 48 7.28 16.73 13.62
CA GLN A 48 8.55 17.02 12.99
C GLN A 48 8.45 17.21 11.47
N GLY A 49 7.37 16.75 10.84
CA GLY A 49 7.23 16.74 9.38
C GLY A 49 8.18 15.79 8.68
N ARG A 50 8.59 14.70 9.36
CA ARG A 50 9.68 13.81 8.95
C ARG A 50 9.17 12.40 8.68
N VAL A 51 9.64 11.78 7.60
CA VAL A 51 9.34 10.36 7.31
C VAL A 51 10.18 9.46 8.23
N THR A 52 9.52 8.55 8.94
CA THR A 52 10.18 7.57 9.82
C THR A 52 10.50 6.27 9.06
N ASP A 53 11.36 5.44 9.65
CA ASP A 53 11.66 4.10 9.14
C ASP A 53 10.73 3.03 9.74
N GLU A 54 9.68 3.46 10.45
CA GLU A 54 8.68 2.58 11.01
C GLU A 54 7.68 2.16 9.93
N ILE A 55 7.50 0.86 9.76
CA ILE A 55 6.62 0.27 8.75
C ILE A 55 5.35 -0.22 9.42
N HIS A 56 4.21 0.34 9.02
CA HIS A 56 2.89 -0.07 9.49
C HIS A 56 2.12 -0.73 8.35
N TYR A 57 1.57 -1.91 8.63
CA TYR A 57 0.66 -2.59 7.72
C TYR A 57 -0.75 -2.08 7.98
N ILE A 58 -1.40 -1.55 6.95
CA ILE A 58 -2.74 -0.97 7.07
C ILE A 58 -3.70 -1.58 6.06
N THR A 59 -4.95 -1.71 6.48
CA THR A 59 -6.06 -2.16 5.65
C THR A 59 -6.54 -1.05 4.70
N ALA A 60 -7.39 -1.41 3.73
CA ALA A 60 -7.96 -0.42 2.81
C ALA A 60 -8.83 0.64 3.50
N ASP A 61 -9.55 0.27 4.57
CA ASP A 61 -10.38 1.21 5.34
C ASP A 61 -9.54 2.25 6.09
N GLU A 62 -8.40 1.82 6.64
CA GLU A 62 -7.47 2.71 7.34
C GLU A 62 -6.74 3.66 6.38
N GLU A 63 -6.38 3.16 5.20
CA GLU A 63 -5.76 3.96 4.13
C GLU A 63 -6.67 5.10 3.68
N ASP A 64 -7.98 4.86 3.54
CA ASP A 64 -8.96 5.87 3.11
C ASP A 64 -9.08 7.04 4.12
N ARG A 65 -8.63 6.86 5.37
CA ARG A 65 -8.62 7.90 6.42
C ARG A 65 -7.31 8.68 6.47
N CYS A 66 -6.33 8.32 5.64
CA CYS A 66 -4.98 8.87 5.66
C CYS A 66 -4.63 9.58 4.35
N LEU A 67 -3.77 10.60 4.44
CA LEU A 67 -3.16 11.22 3.26
C LEU A 67 -1.87 10.46 2.93
N ILE A 68 -1.89 9.73 1.81
CA ILE A 68 -0.76 8.91 1.38
C ILE A 68 0.10 9.69 0.38
N ALA A 69 1.36 9.92 0.73
CA ALA A 69 2.38 10.45 -0.17
C ALA A 69 2.92 9.35 -1.10
N ARG A 70 3.44 9.73 -2.27
CA ARG A 70 4.05 8.78 -3.20
C ARG A 70 5.47 8.43 -2.74
N ALA A 71 5.90 7.23 -3.11
CA ALA A 71 7.25 6.74 -2.76
C ALA A 71 8.38 7.50 -3.47
N ASN A 72 8.08 8.29 -4.50
CA ASN A 72 9.07 9.02 -5.30
C ASN A 72 9.25 10.49 -4.89
N GLU A 73 8.64 10.91 -3.78
CA GLU A 73 8.83 12.26 -3.27
C GLU A 73 10.30 12.43 -2.82
N ALA A 74 10.90 13.56 -3.16
CA ALA A 74 12.30 13.81 -2.81
C ALA A 74 12.42 13.96 -1.29
N LEU A 75 13.25 13.11 -0.69
CA LEU A 75 13.60 13.17 0.73
C LEU A 75 15.09 13.44 0.86
N ASP A 76 15.46 14.29 1.81
CA ASP A 76 16.84 14.47 2.22
C ASP A 76 17.36 13.31 3.08
N GLU A 77 18.65 13.33 3.42
CA GLU A 77 19.28 12.29 4.25
C GLU A 77 18.68 12.19 5.67
N ASN A 78 17.95 13.22 6.10
CA ASN A 78 17.28 13.28 7.39
C ASN A 78 15.79 12.92 7.30
N GLY A 79 15.23 12.64 6.11
CA GLY A 79 13.84 12.25 5.90
C GLY A 79 12.85 13.42 5.77
N TYR A 80 13.31 14.59 5.34
CA TYR A 80 12.49 15.78 5.02
C TYR A 80 12.29 15.97 3.51
#